data_AF-A0A2N2LWE3-F1
#
_entry.id   AF-A0A2N2LWE3-F1
#
_cell.length_a   1.000
_cell.length_b   1.000
_cell.length_c   1.000
_cell.angle_alpha   90.00
_cell.angle_beta   90.00
_cell.angle_gamma   90.00
#
_symmetry.space_group_name_H-M   'P 1'
#
loop_
_entity.id
_entity.type
_entity.pdbx_description
1 polymer ?
#
loop_
_entity_poly.entity_id
_entity_poly.type
_entity_poly.pdbx_seq_one_letter_code
_entity_poly.pdbx_strand_id
1 'polypeptide(L)'
;MNTVKETPLRKVAIVFGAGLLKDGSPSSVLKDRVETAVSLLKSNKVEKILFSGDNRFENYSEPESMRSYALTLGVPDSAIVLDYAGRRTYDTCYRAKYIFGITDAVLVTQKFHLPRALFFCTQLEMNVTGTIADIRIYPNKSMNYWTLREILATTAAIWDVFIKKPITVLGKKEPII
;
A
#
# COMPACT_ATOMS: atom_id res chain seq x y z
N MET A 1 -15.87 -2.30 0.91
CA MET A 1 -14.89 -1.29 0.46
C MET A 1 -15.44 0.04 0.91
N ASN A 2 -14.62 0.89 1.52
CA ASN A 2 -15.12 2.05 2.25
C ASN A 2 -14.56 3.33 1.64
N THR A 3 -15.34 4.40 1.72
CA THR A 3 -14.80 5.77 1.63
C THR A 3 -14.03 6.11 2.91
N VAL A 4 -13.27 7.21 2.91
CA VAL A 4 -12.55 7.70 4.12
C VAL A 4 -13.49 7.82 5.32
N LYS A 5 -14.72 8.32 5.12
CA LYS A 5 -15.70 8.51 6.20
C LYS A 5 -16.19 7.19 6.80
N GLU A 6 -16.45 6.20 5.94
CA GLU A 6 -16.94 4.86 6.30
C GLU A 6 -15.84 3.93 6.80
N THR A 7 -14.58 4.35 6.74
CA THR A 7 -13.45 3.53 7.19
C THR A 7 -13.50 3.38 8.72
N PRO A 8 -13.49 2.15 9.27
CA PRO A 8 -13.44 1.93 10.71
C PRO A 8 -12.10 2.41 11.29
N LEU A 9 -12.09 2.72 12.59
CA LEU A 9 -10.87 3.09 13.29
C LEU A 9 -9.87 1.93 13.28
N ARG A 10 -8.63 2.19 12.89
CA ARG A 10 -7.50 1.27 12.96
C ARG A 10 -6.26 2.07 13.36
N LYS A 11 -5.23 1.43 13.93
CA LYS A 11 -4.01 2.16 14.29
C LYS A 11 -3.19 2.57 13.06
N VAL A 12 -3.17 1.73 12.01
CA VAL A 12 -2.27 1.91 10.87
C VAL A 12 -3.01 1.86 9.53
N ALA A 13 -2.66 2.79 8.62
CA ALA A 13 -2.94 2.68 7.20
C ALA A 13 -1.73 2.07 6.47
N ILE A 14 -1.93 1.04 5.66
CA ILE A 14 -0.91 0.46 4.78
C ILE A 14 -1.14 0.98 3.37
N VAL A 15 -0.14 1.64 2.81
CA VAL A 15 -0.17 2.26 1.50
C VAL A 15 0.75 1.49 0.56
N PHE A 16 0.18 0.97 -0.52
CA PHE A 16 0.91 0.15 -1.49
C PHE A 16 1.59 1.01 -2.57
N GLY A 17 2.77 0.61 -3.03
CA GLY A 17 3.47 1.20 -4.18
C GLY A 17 2.71 1.12 -5.51
N ALA A 18 2.94 2.09 -6.39
CA ALA A 18 2.23 2.25 -7.68
C ALA A 18 3.08 2.92 -8.77
N GLY A 19 4.40 2.89 -8.64
CA GLY A 19 5.35 3.46 -9.59
C GLY A 19 5.65 4.94 -9.38
N LEU A 20 6.86 5.32 -9.78
CA LEU A 20 7.35 6.69 -9.86
C LEU A 20 7.39 7.16 -11.32
N LEU A 21 7.33 8.47 -11.51
CA LEU A 21 7.66 9.12 -12.78
C LEU A 21 9.18 9.13 -13.00
N LYS A 22 9.62 9.49 -14.21
CA LYS A 22 11.06 9.54 -14.57
C LYS A 22 11.89 10.47 -13.69
N ASP A 23 11.25 11.49 -13.11
CA ASP A 23 11.85 12.46 -12.20
C ASP A 23 11.86 12.00 -10.73
N GLY A 24 11.41 10.76 -10.44
CA GLY A 24 11.32 10.20 -9.09
C GLY A 24 10.09 10.65 -8.30
N SER A 25 9.26 11.53 -8.85
CA SER A 25 8.02 11.95 -8.21
C SER A 25 6.94 10.85 -8.27
N PRO A 26 5.98 10.83 -7.33
CA PRO A 26 4.96 9.79 -7.32
C PRO A 26 4.05 9.90 -8.55
N SER A 27 3.70 8.76 -9.16
CA SER A 27 2.69 8.72 -10.22
C SER A 27 1.34 9.26 -9.74
N SER A 28 0.42 9.60 -10.64
CA SER A 28 -0.94 10.03 -10.25
C SER A 28 -1.65 9.01 -9.35
N VAL A 29 -1.47 7.73 -9.66
CA VAL A 29 -1.98 6.59 -8.88
C VAL A 29 -1.36 6.55 -7.49
N LEU A 30 -0.04 6.77 -7.38
CA LEU A 30 0.65 6.78 -6.09
C LEU A 30 0.27 8.01 -5.25
N LYS A 31 0.14 9.18 -5.90
CA LYS A 31 -0.35 10.41 -5.26
C LYS A 31 -1.73 10.21 -4.66
N ASP A 32 -2.68 9.63 -5.40
CA ASP A 32 -4.02 9.36 -4.86
C ASP A 32 -3.98 8.49 -3.60
N ARG A 33 -3.11 7.48 -3.56
CA ARG A 33 -2.95 6.61 -2.38
C ARG A 33 -2.41 7.38 -1.17
N VAL A 34 -1.39 8.22 -1.38
CA VAL A 34 -0.83 9.08 -0.33
C VAL A 34 -1.88 10.06 0.17
N GLU A 35 -2.56 10.79 -0.73
CA GLU A 35 -3.61 11.75 -0.38
C GLU A 35 -4.76 11.09 0.41
N THR A 36 -5.14 9.86 0.05
CA THR A 36 -6.16 9.09 0.78
C THR A 36 -5.67 8.70 2.18
N ALA A 37 -4.43 8.25 2.33
CA ALA A 37 -3.85 7.91 3.63
C ALA A 37 -3.70 9.14 4.54
N VAL A 38 -3.29 10.28 3.98
CA VAL A 38 -3.25 11.56 4.69
C VAL A 38 -4.65 11.96 5.16
N SER A 39 -5.68 11.77 4.33
CA SER A 39 -7.06 12.07 4.70
C SER A 39 -7.55 11.19 5.86
N LEU A 40 -7.17 9.91 5.90
CA LEU A 40 -7.47 9.02 7.02
C LEU A 40 -6.79 9.49 8.31
N LEU A 41 -5.50 9.85 8.24
CA LEU A 41 -4.75 10.36 9.38
C LEU A 41 -5.37 11.65 9.94
N LYS A 42 -5.61 12.64 9.07
CA LYS A 42 -6.23 13.92 9.45
C LYS A 42 -7.65 13.79 9.99
N SER A 43 -8.36 12.71 9.61
CA SER A 43 -9.70 12.40 10.11
C SER A 43 -9.67 11.53 11.37
N ASN A 44 -8.50 11.32 11.99
CA ASN A 44 -8.29 10.45 13.15
C ASN A 44 -8.79 9.02 12.94
N LYS A 45 -8.81 8.55 11.68
CA LYS A 45 -9.16 7.16 11.34
C LYS A 45 -7.99 6.21 11.53
N VAL A 46 -6.77 6.75 11.44
CA VAL A 46 -5.50 6.07 11.71
C VAL A 46 -4.55 6.97 12.49
N GLU A 47 -3.57 6.37 13.16
CA GLU A 47 -2.53 7.06 13.95
C GLU A 47 -1.19 7.08 13.22
N LYS A 48 -0.90 6.04 12.42
CA LYS A 48 0.33 5.93 11.61
C LYS A 48 0.03 5.51 10.18
N ILE A 49 0.95 5.84 9.28
CA ILE A 49 0.94 5.44 7.88
C ILE A 49 2.20 4.62 7.59
N LEU A 50 2.03 3.38 7.12
CA LEU A 50 3.10 2.57 6.57
C LEU A 50 3.13 2.74 5.04
N PHE A 51 4.17 3.39 4.52
CA PHE A 51 4.44 3.47 3.08
C PHE A 51 5.31 2.28 2.65
N SER A 52 4.72 1.33 1.92
CA SER A 52 5.38 0.10 1.50
C SER A 52 5.55 0.04 -0.01
N GLY A 53 6.79 -0.11 -0.48
CA GLY A 53 7.09 -0.14 -1.91
C GLY A 53 8.52 -0.60 -2.22
N ASP A 54 8.86 -0.54 -3.51
CA ASP A 54 10.15 -0.97 -4.03
C ASP A 54 11.24 0.11 -3.85
N ASN A 55 12.46 -0.35 -3.55
CA ASN A 55 13.66 0.45 -3.33
C ASN A 55 14.91 -0.21 -3.93
N ARG A 56 14.76 -1.03 -4.98
CA ARG A 56 15.86 -1.86 -5.52
C ARG A 56 16.91 -1.13 -6.33
N PHE A 57 16.63 0.07 -6.84
CA PHE A 57 17.57 0.83 -7.66
C PHE A 57 18.07 2.04 -6.89
N GLU A 58 19.35 2.37 -7.02
CA GLU A 58 20.01 3.46 -6.24
C GLU A 58 19.26 4.80 -6.32
N ASN A 59 18.55 5.06 -7.43
CA ASN A 59 17.79 6.29 -7.65
C ASN A 59 16.27 6.06 -7.70
N TYR A 60 15.76 5.01 -7.04
CA TYR A 60 14.34 4.68 -7.04
C TYR A 60 13.89 4.23 -5.65
N SER A 61 13.04 5.05 -5.02
CA SER A 61 12.45 4.73 -3.72
C SER A 61 10.99 5.16 -3.67
N GLU A 62 10.07 4.21 -3.79
CA GLU A 62 8.65 4.51 -3.60
C GLU A 62 8.34 5.00 -2.19
N PRO A 63 8.88 4.39 -1.10
CA PRO A 63 8.62 4.87 0.27
C PRO A 63 9.11 6.30 0.50
N GLU A 64 10.32 6.68 0.05
CA GLU A 64 10.80 8.06 0.23
C GLU A 64 10.00 9.06 -0.60
N SER A 65 9.58 8.69 -1.80
CA SER A 65 8.75 9.55 -2.65
C SER A 65 7.36 9.77 -2.02
N MET A 66 6.76 8.71 -1.46
CA MET A 66 5.52 8.81 -0.69
C MET A 66 5.68 9.67 0.57
N ARG A 67 6.76 9.47 1.33
CA ARG A 67 7.10 10.28 2.51
C ARG A 67 7.23 11.74 2.17
N SER A 68 8.08 12.06 1.20
CA SER A 68 8.33 13.43 0.74
C SER A 68 7.02 14.10 0.34
N TYR A 69 6.16 13.40 -0.41
CA TYR A 69 4.86 13.94 -0.78
C TYR A 69 3.92 14.13 0.42
N ALA A 70 3.84 13.16 1.34
CA ALA A 70 3.02 13.27 2.56
C ALA A 70 3.45 14.45 3.46
N LEU A 71 4.76 14.70 3.58
CA LEU A 71 5.29 15.84 4.32
C LEU A 71 4.81 17.17 3.72
N THR A 72 4.76 17.29 2.38
CA THR A 72 4.19 18.49 1.72
C THR A 72 2.70 18.68 2.00
N LEU A 73 1.98 17.60 2.34
CA LEU A 73 0.57 17.65 2.72
C LEU A 73 0.37 17.93 4.23
N GLY A 74 1.45 18.18 4.97
CA GLY A 74 1.42 18.53 6.40
C GLY A 74 1.31 17.34 7.34
N VAL A 75 1.70 16.14 6.90
CA VAL A 75 1.82 14.98 7.80
C VAL A 75 3.08 15.12 8.65
N PRO A 76 3.02 14.94 9.98
CA PRO A 76 4.22 14.90 10.80
C PRO A 76 5.03 13.63 10.51
N ASP A 77 6.34 13.77 10.40
CA ASP A 77 7.24 12.65 10.07
C ASP A 77 7.13 11.48 11.07
N SER A 78 6.84 11.80 12.34
CA SER A 78 6.63 10.81 13.41
C SER A 78 5.41 9.89 13.19
N ALA A 79 4.48 10.27 12.31
CA ALA A 79 3.34 9.45 11.92
C ALA A 79 3.65 8.55 10.70
N ILE A 80 4.84 8.67 10.10
CA ILE A 80 5.23 7.94 8.89
C ILE A 80 6.20 6.82 9.24
N VAL A 81 5.96 5.64 8.67
CA VAL A 81 6.86 4.48 8.70
C VAL A 81 7.11 4.03 7.28
N LEU A 82 8.35 3.65 6.96
CA LEU A 82 8.77 3.25 5.62
C LEU A 82 9.09 1.76 5.56
N ASP A 83 8.55 1.08 4.54
CA ASP A 83 8.96 -0.25 4.15
C ASP A 83 9.56 -0.27 2.73
N TYR A 84 10.88 -0.44 2.67
CA TYR A 84 11.68 -0.45 1.44
C TYR A 84 11.70 -1.80 0.70
N ALA A 85 11.00 -2.81 1.21
CA ALA A 85 10.98 -4.15 0.62
C ALA A 85 9.56 -4.64 0.25
N GLY A 86 8.61 -3.72 0.07
CA GLY A 86 7.24 -3.96 -0.41
C GLY A 86 7.14 -4.22 -1.91
N ARG A 87 7.94 -5.14 -2.46
CA ARG A 87 8.11 -5.34 -3.92
C ARG A 87 6.91 -6.00 -4.61
N ARG A 88 6.11 -6.74 -3.86
CA ARG A 88 4.89 -7.41 -4.30
C ARG A 88 3.81 -7.16 -3.26
N THR A 89 2.54 -7.29 -3.65
CA THR A 89 1.43 -7.15 -2.70
C THR A 89 1.57 -8.12 -1.51
N TYR A 90 2.01 -9.35 -1.77
CA TYR A 90 2.32 -10.31 -0.70
C TYR A 90 3.47 -9.84 0.21
N ASP A 91 4.55 -9.27 -0.35
CA ASP A 91 5.67 -8.79 0.47
C ASP A 91 5.22 -7.68 1.41
N THR A 92 4.43 -6.73 0.93
CA THR A 92 3.84 -5.67 1.76
C THR A 92 3.01 -6.25 2.90
N CYS A 93 2.08 -7.18 2.63
CA CYS A 93 1.27 -7.79 3.70
C CYS A 93 2.11 -8.64 4.66
N TYR A 94 3.05 -9.43 4.16
CA TYR A 94 3.94 -10.28 4.97
C TYR A 94 4.78 -9.43 5.91
N ARG A 95 5.39 -8.37 5.39
CA ARG A 95 6.26 -7.48 6.16
C ARG A 95 5.46 -6.65 7.15
N ALA A 96 4.28 -6.16 6.76
CA ALA A 96 3.36 -5.51 7.69
C ALA A 96 3.11 -6.38 8.94
N LYS A 97 2.80 -7.68 8.76
CA LYS A 97 2.59 -8.61 9.89
C LYS A 97 3.89 -8.92 10.65
N TYR A 98 4.91 -9.42 9.96
CA TYR A 98 6.05 -10.07 10.61
C TYR A 98 7.22 -9.15 10.95
N ILE A 99 7.34 -8.03 10.24
CA ILE A 99 8.38 -7.02 10.47
C ILE A 99 7.82 -5.89 11.33
N PHE A 100 6.68 -5.32 10.93
CA PHE A 100 6.11 -4.14 11.59
C PHE A 100 5.09 -4.46 12.70
N GLY A 101 4.76 -5.74 12.90
CA GLY A 101 3.86 -6.19 13.98
C GLY A 101 2.40 -5.76 13.78
N ILE A 102 2.00 -5.43 12.56
CA ILE A 102 0.65 -4.95 12.26
C ILE A 102 -0.29 -6.14 12.12
N THR A 103 -1.28 -6.22 13.00
CA THR A 103 -2.37 -7.22 12.94
C THR A 103 -3.67 -6.65 12.42
N ASP A 104 -3.88 -5.34 12.58
CA ASP A 104 -5.11 -4.63 12.25
C ASP A 104 -4.80 -3.36 11.44
N ALA A 105 -5.35 -3.24 10.23
CA ALA A 105 -5.00 -2.13 9.34
C ALA A 105 -6.09 -1.72 8.35
N VAL A 106 -5.96 -0.49 7.84
CA VAL A 106 -6.65 -0.03 6.63
C VAL A 106 -5.71 -0.16 5.43
N LEU A 107 -6.13 -0.89 4.41
CA LEU A 107 -5.41 -1.02 3.14
C LEU A 107 -5.84 0.12 2.21
N VAL A 108 -4.89 0.94 1.78
CA VAL A 108 -5.12 2.09 0.90
C VAL A 108 -4.56 1.79 -0.49
N THR A 109 -5.46 1.61 -1.46
CA THR A 109 -5.12 1.37 -2.86
C THR A 109 -6.32 1.61 -3.76
N GLN A 110 -6.12 1.63 -5.08
CA GLN A 110 -7.22 1.77 -6.05
C GLN A 110 -8.18 0.59 -6.02
N LYS A 111 -9.43 0.84 -6.46
CA LYS A 111 -10.52 -0.14 -6.49
C LYS A 111 -10.14 -1.44 -7.20
N PHE A 112 -9.39 -1.36 -8.30
CA PHE A 112 -8.98 -2.54 -9.07
C PHE A 112 -7.95 -3.42 -8.32
N HIS A 113 -7.09 -2.83 -7.50
CA HIS A 113 -6.02 -3.54 -6.77
C HIS A 113 -6.47 -4.05 -5.40
N LEU A 114 -7.50 -3.43 -4.83
CA LEU A 114 -7.94 -3.69 -3.46
C LEU A 114 -8.31 -5.16 -3.18
N PRO A 115 -8.97 -5.92 -4.10
CA PRO A 115 -9.25 -7.33 -3.88
C PRO A 115 -7.98 -8.17 -3.66
N ARG A 116 -6.91 -7.93 -4.44
CA ARG A 116 -5.62 -8.62 -4.28
C ARG A 116 -4.97 -8.31 -2.93
N ALA A 117 -4.99 -7.04 -2.52
CA ALA A 117 -4.44 -6.61 -1.26
C ALA A 117 -5.16 -7.24 -0.06
N LEU A 118 -6.50 -7.23 -0.08
CA LEU A 118 -7.33 -7.88 0.94
C LEU A 118 -7.05 -9.38 0.99
N PHE A 119 -7.02 -10.06 -0.16
CA PHE A 119 -6.74 -11.49 -0.22
C PHE A 119 -5.43 -11.85 0.50
N PHE A 120 -4.30 -11.24 0.14
CA PHE A 120 -3.01 -11.60 0.74
C PHE A 120 -2.93 -11.25 2.22
N CYS A 121 -3.42 -10.09 2.64
CA CYS A 121 -3.38 -9.69 4.04
C CYS A 121 -4.30 -10.56 4.90
N THR A 122 -5.49 -10.95 4.41
CA THR A 122 -6.38 -11.89 5.10
C THR A 122 -5.81 -13.31 5.14
N GLN A 123 -5.14 -13.79 4.09
CA GLN A 123 -4.43 -15.08 4.12
C GLN A 123 -3.30 -15.12 5.15
N LEU A 124 -2.75 -13.95 5.48
CA LEU A 124 -1.81 -13.77 6.58
C LEU A 124 -2.52 -13.50 7.90
N GLU A 125 -3.82 -13.77 8.03
CA GLU A 125 -4.63 -13.62 9.25
C GLU A 125 -4.63 -12.18 9.82
N MET A 126 -4.40 -11.17 8.99
CA MET A 126 -4.55 -9.78 9.42
C MET A 126 -6.02 -9.36 9.35
N ASN A 127 -6.49 -8.62 10.36
CA ASN A 127 -7.80 -8.01 10.40
C ASN A 127 -7.80 -6.68 9.63
N VAL A 128 -8.05 -6.77 8.32
CA VAL A 128 -7.89 -5.65 7.40
C VAL A 128 -9.21 -5.17 6.79
N THR A 129 -9.31 -3.87 6.58
CA THR A 129 -10.37 -3.24 5.78
C THR A 129 -9.78 -2.44 4.63
N GLY A 130 -10.53 -2.21 3.56
CA GLY A 130 -10.04 -1.52 2.37
C GLY A 130 -10.67 -0.15 2.14
N THR A 131 -9.84 0.85 1.87
CA THR A 131 -10.24 2.21 1.47
C THR A 131 -9.80 2.48 0.05
N ILE A 132 -10.75 2.88 -0.80
CA ILE A 132 -10.51 3.14 -2.22
C ILE A 132 -9.81 4.49 -2.39
N ALA A 133 -8.69 4.50 -3.11
CA ALA A 133 -7.89 5.68 -3.46
C ALA A 133 -8.07 6.10 -4.93
N ASP A 134 -9.30 6.12 -5.42
CA ASP A 134 -9.64 6.56 -6.78
C ASP A 134 -10.06 8.05 -6.70
N ILE A 135 -9.12 8.96 -6.44
CA ILE A 135 -9.41 10.41 -6.31
C ILE A 135 -9.57 11.03 -7.71
N ARG A 136 -8.70 10.62 -8.65
CA ARG A 136 -8.70 11.10 -10.03
C ARG A 136 -9.53 10.19 -10.93
N ILE A 137 -10.11 10.76 -12.00
CA ILE A 137 -10.76 9.98 -13.05
C ILE A 137 -9.68 9.42 -13.98
N TYR A 138 -9.60 8.10 -14.06
CA TYR A 138 -8.73 7.42 -15.04
C TYR A 138 -9.58 6.98 -16.24
N PRO A 139 -9.14 7.18 -17.50
CA PRO A 139 -9.93 6.85 -18.69
C PRO A 139 -10.41 5.38 -18.71
N ASN A 140 -11.72 5.16 -18.94
CA ASN A 140 -12.36 3.82 -18.85
C ASN A 140 -11.73 2.74 -19.74
N LYS A 141 -11.27 3.09 -20.95
CA LYS A 141 -10.59 2.14 -21.85
C LYS A 141 -9.24 1.66 -21.28
N SER A 142 -8.54 2.53 -20.57
CA SER A 142 -7.35 2.16 -19.80
C SER A 142 -7.79 1.34 -18.59
N MET A 143 -8.75 1.80 -17.79
CA MET A 143 -9.15 1.16 -16.54
C MET A 143 -9.58 -0.31 -16.71
N ASN A 144 -10.38 -0.63 -17.73
CA ASN A 144 -10.84 -2.01 -17.96
C ASN A 144 -9.70 -2.94 -18.44
N TYR A 145 -8.80 -2.44 -19.29
CA TYR A 145 -7.60 -3.19 -19.70
C TYR A 145 -6.64 -3.40 -18.53
N TRP A 146 -6.39 -2.37 -17.71
CA TRP A 146 -5.57 -2.47 -16.49
C TRP A 146 -6.22 -3.39 -15.46
N THR A 147 -7.54 -3.39 -15.31
CA THR A 147 -8.29 -4.25 -14.38
C THR A 147 -8.27 -5.72 -14.81
N LEU A 148 -8.49 -6.03 -16.09
CA LEU A 148 -8.40 -7.41 -16.61
C LEU A 148 -6.96 -7.95 -16.53
N ARG A 149 -5.97 -7.12 -16.88
CA ARG A 149 -4.55 -7.48 -16.74
C ARG A 149 -4.14 -7.64 -15.27
N GLU A 150 -4.70 -6.83 -14.37
CA GLU A 150 -4.49 -6.95 -12.91
C GLU A 150 -5.12 -8.21 -12.34
N ILE A 151 -6.29 -8.65 -12.79
CA ILE A 151 -6.91 -9.90 -12.36
C ILE A 151 -6.03 -11.09 -12.79
N LEU A 152 -5.52 -11.08 -14.02
CA LEU A 152 -4.59 -12.12 -14.52
C LEU A 152 -3.22 -12.08 -13.82
N ALA A 153 -2.71 -10.88 -13.50
CA ALA A 153 -1.50 -10.73 -12.71
C ALA A 153 -1.72 -11.13 -11.23
N THR A 154 -2.95 -10.98 -10.71
CA THR A 154 -3.34 -11.41 -9.37
C THR A 154 -3.38 -12.93 -9.30
N THR A 155 -3.94 -13.62 -10.29
CA THR A 155 -3.91 -15.10 -10.34
C THR A 155 -2.49 -15.64 -10.54
N ALA A 156 -1.66 -14.98 -11.35
CA ALA A 156 -0.24 -15.33 -11.48
C ALA A 156 0.56 -15.06 -10.19
N ALA A 157 0.26 -13.98 -9.46
CA ALA A 157 0.88 -13.68 -8.17
C ALA A 157 0.46 -14.67 -7.08
N ILE A 158 -0.80 -15.13 -7.10
CA ILE A 158 -1.29 -16.22 -6.24
C ILE A 158 -0.50 -17.50 -6.57
N TRP A 159 -0.33 -17.84 -7.84
CA TRP A 159 0.47 -19.00 -8.25
C TRP A 159 1.93 -18.89 -7.80
N ASP A 160 2.59 -17.75 -8.04
CA ASP A 160 3.99 -17.55 -7.65
C ASP A 160 4.21 -17.62 -6.13
N VAL A 161 3.30 -17.05 -5.34
CA VAL A 161 3.45 -17.06 -3.87
C VAL A 161 3.19 -18.45 -3.30
N PHE A 162 2.10 -19.10 -3.69
CA PHE A 162 1.66 -20.35 -3.06
C PHE A 162 2.35 -21.59 -3.65
N ILE A 163 2.82 -21.54 -4.90
CA ILE A 163 3.51 -22.65 -5.56
C ILE A 163 5.02 -22.47 -5.57
N LYS A 164 5.55 -21.30 -5.99
CA LYS A 164 7.01 -21.11 -6.06
C LYS A 164 7.65 -20.77 -4.70
N LYS A 165 6.87 -20.36 -3.69
CA LYS A 165 7.32 -20.02 -2.33
C LYS A 165 8.63 -19.20 -2.28
N PRO A 166 8.75 -18.11 -3.05
CA PRO A 166 9.96 -17.31 -3.07
C PRO A 166 10.23 -16.70 -1.70
N ILE A 167 11.50 -16.73 -1.29
CA ILE A 167 11.96 -16.18 0.00
C ILE A 167 11.57 -14.70 0.04
N THR A 168 10.75 -14.31 1.01
CA THR A 168 10.46 -12.90 1.28
C THR A 168 11.73 -12.24 1.78
N VAL A 169 11.97 -10.98 1.40
CA VAL A 169 13.12 -10.24 1.92
C VAL A 169 12.94 -10.11 3.43
N LEU A 170 13.73 -10.88 4.16
CA LEU A 170 13.78 -10.89 5.62
C LEU A 170 14.49 -9.61 6.08
N GLY A 171 13.99 -9.02 7.16
CA GLY A 171 14.60 -7.91 7.87
C GLY A 171 14.54 -8.17 9.38
N LYS A 172 15.18 -7.31 10.17
CA LYS A 172 14.97 -7.31 11.62
C LYS A 172 13.53 -6.88 11.91
N LYS A 173 12.95 -7.37 13.01
CA LYS A 173 11.63 -6.90 13.46
C LYS A 173 11.74 -5.43 13.87
N GLU A 174 10.79 -4.63 13.42
CA GLU A 174 10.66 -3.20 13.68
C GLU A 174 9.20 -2.88 14.07
N PRO A 175 8.70 -3.37 15.23
CA PRO A 175 7.31 -3.15 15.61
C PRO A 175 7.00 -1.65 15.76
N ILE A 176 5.86 -1.22 15.21
CA ILE A 176 5.47 0.20 15.21
C ILE A 176 4.21 0.50 16.04
N ILE A 177 3.62 -0.55 16.59
CA ILE A 177 2.45 -0.56 17.49
C ILE A 177 2.88 -1.17 18.82
#